data_AF-A0A1H2Z0X6-F1
#
_entry.id   AF-A0A1H2Z0X6-F1
#
_cell.length_a   1.000
_cell.length_b   1.000
_cell.length_c   1.000
_cell.angle_alpha   90.00
_cell.angle_beta   90.00
_cell.angle_gamma   90.00
#
_symmetry.space_group_name_H-M   'P 1'
#
loop_
_entity.id
_entity.type
_entity.pdbx_description
1 polymer ?
#
loop_
_entity_poly.entity_id
_entity_poly.type
_entity_poly.pdbx_seq_one_letter_code
_entity_poly.pdbx_strand_id
1 'polypeptide(L)'
;MAMNEENQIQYYAKISRAIANIFDEEDENHIDVLSDDFSPNDFFHVLATRVPQMIMARLTSNETGPLEFNHLCNRLIMQDREDNKRKLVKTKKL
;
A
#
# COMPACT_ATOMS: atom_id res chain seq x y z
N MET A 1 -9.04 -5.16 -16.72
CA MET A 1 -7.75 -5.81 -17.02
C MET A 1 -7.30 -6.47 -15.74
N ALA A 2 -7.04 -7.79 -15.74
CA ALA A 2 -6.45 -8.43 -14.57
C ALA A 2 -5.03 -7.88 -14.42
N MET A 3 -4.73 -7.27 -13.27
CA MET A 3 -3.39 -6.79 -12.95
C MET A 3 -2.46 -8.02 -12.92
N ASN A 4 -1.32 -7.99 -13.63
CA ASN A 4 -0.40 -9.14 -13.68
C ASN A 4 0.09 -9.46 -12.26
N GLU A 5 -0.22 -10.66 -11.75
CA GLU A 5 0.14 -11.13 -10.41
C GLU A 5 1.64 -10.99 -10.16
N GLU A 6 2.46 -11.21 -11.18
CA GLU A 6 3.91 -11.06 -11.10
C GLU A 6 4.32 -9.62 -10.78
N ASN A 7 3.65 -8.63 -11.37
CA ASN A 7 3.93 -7.22 -11.09
C ASN A 7 3.52 -6.87 -9.66
N GLN A 8 2.39 -7.40 -9.17
CA GLN A 8 1.97 -7.19 -7.78
C GLN A 8 2.98 -7.76 -6.79
N ILE A 9 3.46 -8.98 -7.03
CA ILE A 9 4.48 -9.62 -6.20
C ILE A 9 5.77 -8.78 -6.19
N GLN A 10 6.21 -8.31 -7.36
CA GLN A 10 7.40 -7.46 -7.46
C GLN A 10 7.23 -6.13 -6.70
N TYR A 11 6.07 -5.48 -6.80
CA TYR A 11 5.79 -4.24 -6.06
C TYR A 11 5.75 -4.50 -4.57
N TYR A 12 5.06 -5.55 -4.13
CA TYR A 12 5.02 -5.95 -2.73
C TYR A 12 6.42 -6.16 -2.18
N ALA A 13 7.24 -6.98 -2.85
CA ALA A 13 8.60 -7.24 -2.40
C ALA A 13 9.46 -5.98 -2.28
N LYS A 14 9.41 -5.08 -3.27
CA LYS A 14 10.19 -3.84 -3.27
C LYS A 14 9.72 -2.86 -2.19
N ILE A 15 8.41 -2.69 -2.04
CA ILE A 15 7.82 -1.78 -1.05
C ILE A 15 8.07 -2.32 0.37
N SER A 16 7.83 -3.62 0.60
CA SER A 16 8.08 -4.25 1.90
C SER A 16 9.55 -4.17 2.31
N ARG A 17 10.48 -4.35 1.36
CA ARG A 17 11.91 -4.17 1.64
C ARG A 17 12.25 -2.74 2.03
N ALA A 18 11.75 -1.75 1.29
CA ALA A 18 11.99 -0.35 1.62
C ALA A 18 11.42 0.01 3.00
N ILE A 19 10.21 -0.46 3.32
CA ILE A 19 9.60 -0.25 4.64
C ILE A 19 10.38 -0.98 5.73
N ALA A 20 10.92 -2.18 5.48
CA ALA A 20 11.73 -2.88 6.49
C ALA A 20 13.01 -2.10 6.81
N ASN A 21 13.65 -1.52 5.79
CA ASN A 21 14.88 -0.76 5.95
C ASN A 21 14.71 0.49 6.83
N ILE A 22 13.54 1.15 6.84
CA ILE A 22 13.33 2.32 7.70
C ILE A 22 13.38 1.96 9.20
N PHE A 23 13.40 0.68 9.56
CA PHE A 23 13.54 0.20 10.93
C PHE A 23 14.95 -0.32 11.23
N ASP A 24 15.87 -0.27 10.26
CA ASP A 24 17.28 -0.58 10.44
C ASP A 24 18.00 0.65 11.01
N GLU A 25 18.78 0.47 12.09
CA GLU A 25 19.49 1.56 12.80
C GLU A 25 20.55 2.23 11.91
N GLU A 26 21.02 1.54 10.87
CA GLU A 26 22.02 2.04 9.93
C GLU A 26 21.41 2.80 8.73
N ASP A 27 20.08 2.83 8.57
CA ASP A 27 19.41 3.55 7.48
C ASP A 27 19.32 5.05 7.81
N GLU A 28 19.58 5.91 6.82
CA GLU A 28 19.49 7.37 6.99
C GLU A 28 18.07 7.85 7.34
N ASN A 29 17.06 7.02 7.06
CA ASN A 29 15.64 7.28 7.35
C ASN A 29 15.14 6.46 8.56
N HIS A 30 16.03 6.00 9.43
CA HIS A 30 15.68 5.18 10.59
C HIS A 30 14.56 5.80 11.44
N ILE A 31 13.55 4.97 11.76
CA ILE A 31 12.46 5.25 12.69
C ILE A 31 12.67 4.35 13.90
N ASP A 32 12.99 4.98 15.03
CA ASP A 32 13.09 4.28 16.32
C ASP A 32 11.67 3.95 16.85
N VAL A 33 11.28 2.69 16.72
CA VAL A 33 9.98 2.18 17.19
C VAL A 33 9.95 1.89 18.70
N LEU A 34 11.10 1.95 19.38
CA LEU A 34 11.22 1.80 20.83
C LEU A 34 11.17 3.14 21.57
N SER A 35 11.22 4.25 20.83
CA SER A 35 11.01 5.60 21.36
C SER A 35 9.62 5.75 21.98
N ASP A 36 9.56 6.43 23.14
CA ASP A 36 8.29 6.77 23.81
C ASP A 36 7.39 7.67 22.95
N ASP A 37 7.95 8.37 21.97
CA ASP A 37 7.23 9.24 21.05
C ASP A 37 6.72 8.49 19.80
N PHE A 38 7.06 7.21 19.63
CA PHE A 38 6.58 6.43 18.50
C PHE A 38 5.10 6.06 18.66
N SER A 39 4.30 6.47 17.68
CA SER A 39 2.88 6.13 17.59
C SER A 39 2.65 5.19 16.40
N PRO A 40 2.37 3.89 16.63
CA PRO A 40 2.01 2.97 15.56
C PRO A 40 0.80 3.45 14.75
N ASN A 41 -0.16 4.10 15.42
CA ASN A 41 -1.35 4.64 14.77
C ASN A 41 -1.01 5.76 13.79
N ASP A 42 -0.14 6.70 14.18
CA ASP A 42 0.26 7.80 13.30
C ASP A 42 1.13 7.29 12.15
N PHE A 43 2.02 6.34 12.42
CA PHE A 43 2.80 5.67 11.38
C PHE A 43 1.89 5.03 10.32
N PHE A 44 0.93 4.18 10.74
CA PHE A 44 0.02 3.54 9.79
C PHE A 44 -0.95 4.54 9.14
N HIS A 45 -1.35 5.61 9.84
CA HIS A 45 -2.14 6.67 9.24
C HIS A 45 -1.39 7.33 8.08
N VAL A 46 -0.13 7.72 8.29
CA VAL A 46 0.72 8.33 7.25
C VAL A 46 0.99 7.35 6.12
N LEU A 47 1.34 6.10 6.44
CA LEU A 47 1.66 5.05 5.47
C LEU A 47 0.46 4.65 4.60
N ALA A 48 -0.73 4.56 5.17
CA ALA A 48 -1.92 4.10 4.44
C ALA A 48 -2.66 5.24 3.71
N THR A 49 -2.48 6.49 4.11
CA THR A 49 -3.25 7.62 3.57
C THR A 49 -2.37 8.69 2.93
N ARG A 50 -1.51 9.34 3.70
CA ARG A 50 -0.77 10.55 3.26
C ARG A 50 0.28 10.23 2.20
N VAL A 51 1.13 9.24 2.45
CA VAL A 51 2.19 8.85 1.52
C VAL A 51 1.60 8.36 0.19
N PRO A 52 0.62 7.43 0.17
CA PRO A 52 -0.02 7.01 -1.08
C PRO A 52 -0.71 8.15 -1.84
N GLN A 53 -1.40 9.06 -1.15
CA GLN A 53 -2.01 10.23 -1.76
C GLN A 53 -0.96 11.12 -2.45
N MET A 54 0.15 11.41 -1.76
CA MET A 54 1.25 12.20 -2.32
C MET A 54 1.90 11.51 -3.52
N ILE A 55 2.14 10.20 -3.45
CA ILE A 55 2.71 9.42 -4.55
C ILE A 55 1.76 9.45 -5.75
N MET A 56 0.46 9.25 -5.54
CA MET A 56 -0.53 9.27 -6.61
C MET A 56 -0.58 10.63 -7.30
N ALA A 57 -0.59 11.72 -6.53
CA ALA A 57 -0.57 13.07 -7.07
C ALA A 57 0.68 13.32 -7.93
N ARG A 58 1.86 12.88 -7.46
CA ARG A 58 3.12 12.98 -8.23
C ARG A 58 3.11 12.15 -9.51
N LEU A 59 2.64 10.90 -9.45
CA LEU A 59 2.66 9.98 -10.60
C LEU A 59 1.62 10.34 -11.67
N THR A 60 0.50 10.93 -11.28
CA THR A 60 -0.60 11.24 -12.19
C THR A 60 -0.68 12.70 -12.58
N SER A 61 0.14 13.57 -11.98
CA SER A 61 0.03 15.04 -12.08
C SER A 61 -1.36 15.58 -11.73
N ASN A 62 -2.16 14.81 -10.98
CA ASN A 62 -3.50 15.19 -10.54
C ASN A 62 -3.53 15.32 -9.02
N GLU A 63 -3.80 16.52 -8.53
CA GLU A 63 -4.11 16.71 -7.13
C GLU A 63 -5.47 16.09 -6.83
N THR A 64 -5.47 15.02 -6.03
CA THR A 64 -6.69 14.40 -5.54
C THR A 64 -6.90 14.79 -4.08
N GLY A 65 -8.10 15.22 -3.76
CA GLY A 65 -8.46 15.52 -2.38
C GLY A 65 -8.43 14.25 -1.51
N PRO A 66 -8.27 14.36 -0.18
CA PRO A 66 -8.22 13.19 0.72
C PRO A 66 -9.44 12.26 0.60
N LEU A 67 -10.63 12.83 0.38
CA LEU A 67 -11.87 12.07 0.23
C LEU A 67 -11.90 11.27 -1.07
N GLU A 68 -11.48 11.87 -2.17
CA GLU A 68 -11.41 11.21 -3.48
C GLU A 68 -10.38 10.09 -3.48
N PHE A 69 -9.22 10.34 -2.85
CA PHE A 69 -8.20 9.32 -2.66
C PHE A 69 -8.73 8.13 -1.84
N ASN A 70 -9.45 8.40 -0.74
CA ASN A 70 -10.08 7.36 0.07
C ASN A 70 -11.08 6.53 -0.75
N HIS A 71 -11.94 7.18 -1.56
CA HIS A 71 -12.84 6.48 -2.46
C HIS A 71 -12.11 5.60 -3.49
N LEU A 72 -10.98 6.07 -4.03
CA LEU A 72 -10.14 5.27 -4.91
C LEU A 72 -9.60 4.02 -4.21
N CYS A 73 -9.02 4.17 -3.01
CA CYS A 73 -8.51 3.05 -2.22
C CYS A 73 -9.60 2.01 -1.93
N ASN A 74 -10.78 2.44 -1.49
CA ASN A 74 -11.90 1.54 -1.24
C ASN A 74 -12.32 0.77 -2.51
N ARG A 75 -12.32 1.44 -3.67
CA ARG A 75 -12.60 0.77 -4.95
C ARG A 75 -11.56 -0.30 -5.28
N LEU A 76 -10.28 0.00 -5.10
CA LEU A 76 -9.19 -0.96 -5.34
C LEU A 76 -9.31 -2.19 -4.43
N ILE A 77 -9.60 -1.98 -3.14
CA ILE A 77 -9.81 -3.07 -2.17
C ILE A 77 -10.98 -3.96 -2.59
N MET A 78 -12.09 -3.36 -3.02
CA MET A 78 -13.26 -4.13 -3.47
C MET A 78 -12.96 -4.90 -4.76
N GLN A 79 -12.21 -4.31 -5.70
CA GLN A 79 -11.79 -4.97 -6.93
C GLN A 79 -10.91 -6.19 -6.64
N ASP A 80 -9.91 -6.05 -5.76
CA ASP A 80 -9.03 -7.17 -5.38
C ASP A 80 -9.82 -8.33 -4.74
N ARG A 81 -10.76 -8.02 -3.83
CA ARG A 81 -11.64 -9.02 -3.22
C ARG A 81 -12.46 -9.79 -4.25
N GLU A 82 -13.04 -9.09 -5.23
CA GLU A 82 -13.84 -9.72 -6.29
C GLU A 82 -12.98 -10.56 -7.23
N ASP A 83 -11.77 -10.11 -7.58
CA ASP A 83 -10.84 -10.88 -8.39
C ASP A 83 -10.39 -12.18 -7.68
N ASN A 84 -10.12 -12.10 -6.38
CA ASN A 84 -9.77 -13.26 -5.55
C ASN A 84 -10.94 -14.26 -5.40
N LYS A 85 -12.18 -13.78 -5.23
CA LYS A 85 -13.38 -14.64 -5.25
C LYS A 85 -13.54 -15.38 -6.59
N ARG A 86 -13.35 -14.69 -7.71
CA ARG A 86 -13.47 -15.28 -9.06
C ARG A 86 -12.43 -16.35 -9.32
N LYS A 87 -11.19 -16.18 -8.82
CA LYS A 87 -10.15 -17.22 -8.88
C LYS A 87 -10.60 -18.48 -8.13
N LEU A 88 -11.04 -18.35 -6.88
CA LEU A 88 -11.52 -19.48 -6.07
C LEU A 88 -12.68 -20.25 -6.71
N VAL A 89 -13.61 -19.57 -7.37
CA VAL A 89 -14.73 -20.22 -8.08
C VAL A 89 -14.25 -21.01 -9.30
N LYS A 90 -13.22 -20.54 -10.01
CA LYS A 90 -12.64 -21.25 -11.14
C LYS A 90 -11.88 -22.50 -10.70
N THR A 91 -11.14 -22.45 -9.59
CA THR A 91 -10.38 -23.59 -9.07
C THR A 91 -11.26 -24.71 -8.50
N LYS A 92 -12.48 -24.38 -8.03
CA LYS A 92 -13.46 -25.36 -7.52
C LYS A 92 -14.29 -26.07 -8.60
N LYS A 93 -14.15 -25.69 -9.88
CA LYS A 93 -14.89 -26.29 -11.00
C LYS A 93 -14.07 -27.31 -11.81
N LEU A 94 -12.90 -27.71 -11.30
CA LEU A 94 -12.06 -28.80 -11.78
C LEU A 94 -12.08 -29.94 -10.75
#